data_AF-A0A350D6K5-F1
#
_entry.id   AF-A0A350D6K5-F1
#
_cell.length_a   1.000
_cell.length_b   1.000
_cell.length_c   1.000
_cell.angle_alpha   90.00
_cell.angle_beta   90.00
_cell.angle_gamma   90.00
#
_symmetry.space_group_name_H-M   'P 1'
#
loop_
_entity.id
_entity.type
_entity.pdbx_description
1 polymer ?
#
loop_
_entity_poly.entity_id
_entity_poly.type
_entity_poly.pdbx_seq_one_letter_code
_entity_poly.pdbx_strand_id
1 'polypeptide(L)'
;MADRHVHLSQAEHNKKLAKKLVNEPPYHDWGITASFYSAIHYFECWLYDKREKHTETSIPVGRDGKFNTSPHAWREKLIHNHLSEEAFKKFRKLRDASETARYLTLCRIGSRKSPQWLDGLASDYFPPDEAKNLVEIDLAVFLAELGIIKK
;
A
#
# COMPACT_ATOMS: atom_id res chain seq x y z
N MET A 1 13.49 -7.76 13.24
CA MET A 1 12.60 -6.63 12.86
C MET A 1 13.52 -5.52 12.39
N ALA A 2 13.20 -4.84 11.29
CA ALA A 2 13.99 -3.70 10.85
C ALA A 2 13.74 -2.52 11.80
N ASP A 3 14.75 -1.71 12.05
CA ASP A 3 14.60 -0.52 12.90
C ASP A 3 13.77 0.56 12.20
N ARG A 4 13.22 1.48 13.00
CA ARG A 4 12.45 2.64 12.52
C ARG A 4 13.15 3.38 11.37
N HIS A 5 14.45 3.63 11.49
CA HIS A 5 15.22 4.35 10.47
C HIS A 5 15.38 3.54 9.16
N VAL A 6 15.43 2.21 9.23
CA VAL A 6 15.48 1.32 8.06
C VAL A 6 14.15 1.36 7.32
N HIS A 7 13.03 1.27 8.04
CA HIS A 7 11.71 1.44 7.45
C HIS A 7 11.54 2.81 6.80
N LEU A 8 11.94 3.89 7.47
CA LEU A 8 11.90 5.24 6.89
C LEU A 8 12.74 5.34 5.61
N SER A 9 13.98 4.84 5.64
CA SER A 9 14.89 4.86 4.49
C SER A 9 14.31 4.09 3.30
N GLN A 10 13.75 2.90 3.54
CA GLN A 10 13.11 2.11 2.50
C GLN A 10 11.84 2.78 1.95
N ALA A 11 11.06 3.45 2.81
CA ALA A 11 9.88 4.18 2.41
C ALA A 11 10.24 5.36 1.51
N GLU A 12 11.26 6.15 1.87
CA GLU A 12 11.76 7.26 1.07
C GLU A 12 12.36 6.81 -0.26
N HIS A 13 13.13 5.72 -0.26
CA HIS A 13 13.67 5.10 -1.47
C HIS A 13 12.55 4.74 -2.45
N ASN A 14 11.53 4.01 -1.97
CA ASN A 14 10.39 3.60 -2.77
C ASN A 14 9.56 4.80 -3.24
N LYS A 15 9.34 5.81 -2.40
CA LYS A 15 8.63 7.04 -2.76
C LYS A 15 9.34 7.81 -3.88
N LYS A 16 10.68 7.90 -3.82
CA LYS A 16 11.48 8.56 -4.86
C LYS A 16 11.36 7.82 -6.19
N LEU A 17 11.46 6.48 -6.16
CA LEU A 17 11.27 5.65 -7.34
C LEU A 17 9.86 5.80 -7.92
N ALA A 18 8.83 5.78 -7.07
CA ALA A 18 7.44 5.95 -7.47
C ALA A 18 7.22 7.26 -8.25
N LYS A 19 7.73 8.38 -7.72
CA LYS A 19 7.66 9.69 -8.38
C LYS A 19 8.38 9.75 -9.72
N LYS A 20 9.49 9.01 -9.87
CA LYS A 20 10.20 8.92 -11.15
C LYS A 20 9.35 8.15 -12.17
N LEU A 21 9.00 6.91 -11.84
CA LEU A 21 8.34 5.98 -12.76
C LEU A 21 6.96 6.46 -13.19
N VAL A 22 6.20 7.14 -12.32
CA VAL A 22 4.87 7.63 -12.66
C VAL A 22 4.85 8.67 -13.78
N ASN A 23 6.00 9.29 -14.08
CA ASN A 23 6.17 10.24 -15.17
C ASN A 23 6.87 9.61 -16.40
N GLU A 24 7.10 8.29 -16.41
CA GLU A 24 7.83 7.57 -17.46
C GLU A 24 6.98 6.45 -18.10
N PRO A 25 5.96 6.76 -18.93
CA PRO A 25 5.21 5.73 -19.65
C PRO A 25 6.13 4.86 -20.52
N PRO A 26 5.89 3.53 -20.62
CA PRO A 26 4.73 2.81 -20.06
C PRO A 26 4.92 2.34 -18.60
N TYR A 27 5.99 2.73 -17.90
CA TYR A 27 6.36 2.21 -16.58
C TYR A 27 5.64 2.87 -15.40
N HIS A 28 4.61 3.69 -15.67
CA HIS A 28 3.87 4.42 -14.63
C HIS A 28 3.09 3.48 -13.69
N ASP A 29 2.74 2.28 -14.14
CA ASP A 29 2.15 1.20 -13.35
C ASP A 29 3.10 0.68 -12.25
N TRP A 30 4.40 0.60 -12.54
CA TRP A 30 5.42 0.31 -11.53
C TRP A 30 5.57 1.44 -10.51
N GLY A 31 5.28 2.68 -10.91
CA GLY A 31 5.15 3.81 -9.99
C GLY A 31 4.10 3.58 -8.90
N ILE A 32 2.94 2.99 -9.26
CA ILE A 32 1.88 2.61 -8.32
C ILE A 32 2.39 1.55 -7.33
N THR A 33 3.08 0.52 -7.83
CA THR A 33 3.64 -0.54 -6.99
C THR A 33 4.66 0.02 -5.99
N ALA A 34 5.61 0.83 -6.45
CA ALA A 34 6.59 1.47 -5.57
C ALA A 34 5.91 2.39 -4.54
N SER A 35 4.85 3.11 -4.92
CA SER A 35 4.06 3.95 -4.00
C SER A 35 3.38 3.14 -2.89
N PHE A 36 2.78 1.99 -3.24
CA PHE A 36 2.19 1.09 -2.25
C PHE A 36 3.23 0.53 -1.27
N TYR A 37 4.39 0.08 -1.76
CA TYR A 37 5.48 -0.37 -0.87
C TYR A 37 6.04 0.76 0.00
N SER A 38 6.08 1.99 -0.52
CA SER A 38 6.37 3.18 0.29
C SER A 38 5.36 3.33 1.43
N ALA A 39 4.06 3.26 1.14
CA ALA A 39 2.99 3.34 2.16
C ALA A 39 3.12 2.26 3.25
N ILE A 40 3.44 1.02 2.87
CA ILE A 40 3.71 -0.06 3.85
C ILE A 40 4.83 0.36 4.79
N HIS A 41 5.99 0.78 4.27
CA HIS A 41 7.14 1.07 5.12
C HIS A 41 6.96 2.32 5.97
N TYR A 42 6.25 3.34 5.50
CA TYR A 42 5.85 4.46 6.35
C TYR A 42 4.92 4.00 7.48
N PHE A 43 3.99 3.08 7.20
CA PHE A 43 3.10 2.53 8.22
C PHE A 43 3.86 1.68 9.25
N GLU A 44 4.78 0.81 8.83
CA GLU A 44 5.61 0.04 9.77
C GLU A 44 6.52 0.97 10.61
N CYS A 45 7.04 2.05 10.02
CA CYS A 45 7.76 3.10 10.75
C CYS A 45 6.88 3.78 11.81
N TRP A 46 5.63 4.09 11.47
CA TRP A 46 4.65 4.66 12.40
C TRP A 46 4.25 3.68 13.52
N LEU A 47 4.18 2.38 13.22
CA LEU A 47 3.89 1.32 14.19
C LEU A 47 5.01 1.09 15.19
N TYR A 48 6.26 1.46 14.88
CA TYR A 48 7.43 1.13 15.70
C TYR A 48 7.27 1.52 17.18
N ASP A 49 6.68 2.68 17.45
CA ASP A 49 6.43 3.21 18.80
C ASP A 49 5.03 2.85 19.35
N LYS A 50 4.31 1.93 18.69
CA LYS A 50 2.97 1.46 19.09
C LYS A 50 3.05 0.08 19.75
N ARG A 51 1.91 -0.37 20.28
CA ARG A 51 1.81 -1.67 20.96
C ARG A 51 2.16 -2.82 20.02
N GLU A 52 1.72 -2.75 18.78
CA GLU A 52 1.90 -3.77 17.76
C GLU A 52 3.35 -3.87 17.27
N LYS A 53 4.08 -2.74 17.27
CA LYS A 53 5.48 -2.56 16.81
C LYS A 53 5.74 -2.86 15.34
N HIS A 54 5.10 -3.89 14.78
CA HIS A 54 5.21 -4.33 13.40
C HIS A 54 4.04 -5.25 13.04
N THR A 55 3.58 -5.21 11.79
CA THR A 55 2.44 -6.02 11.34
C THR A 55 2.70 -7.52 11.50
N GLU A 56 3.82 -8.04 10.97
CA GLU A 56 4.06 -9.50 10.90
C GLU A 56 4.21 -10.20 12.25
N THR A 57 4.63 -9.45 13.29
CA THR A 57 4.85 -9.99 14.64
C THR A 57 3.68 -9.73 15.58
N SER A 58 2.70 -8.92 15.17
CA SER A 58 1.52 -8.59 15.98
C SER A 58 0.26 -9.34 15.54
N ILE A 59 0.37 -10.20 14.53
CA ILE A 59 -0.77 -11.00 14.06
C ILE A 59 -1.21 -11.95 15.19
N PRO A 60 -2.49 -11.92 15.60
CA PRO A 60 -3.00 -12.84 16.61
C PRO A 60 -2.83 -14.29 16.15
N VAL A 61 -2.31 -15.11 17.06
CA VAL A 61 -2.13 -16.54 16.86
C VAL A 61 -3.30 -17.30 17.49
N GLY A 62 -3.85 -18.27 16.77
CA GLY A 62 -4.90 -19.17 17.23
C GLY A 62 -4.41 -20.19 18.25
N ARG A 63 -5.33 -20.98 18.80
CA ARG A 63 -4.98 -22.05 19.75
C ARG A 63 -4.10 -23.14 19.14
N ASP A 64 -4.12 -23.25 17.81
CA ASP A 64 -3.32 -24.20 17.02
C ASP A 64 -1.91 -23.67 16.67
N GLY A 65 -1.54 -22.48 17.17
CA GLY A 65 -0.25 -21.87 16.88
C GLY A 65 -0.17 -21.20 15.49
N LYS A 66 -1.26 -21.17 14.73
CA LYS A 66 -1.29 -20.53 13.40
C LYS A 66 -1.78 -19.09 13.47
N PHE A 67 -1.34 -18.27 12.54
CA PHE A 67 -1.88 -16.92 12.40
C PHE A 67 -3.36 -16.97 12.00
N ASN A 68 -4.20 -16.21 12.71
CA ASN A 68 -5.62 -16.12 12.42
C ASN A 68 -5.94 -15.37 11.11
N THR A 69 -4.95 -14.70 10.53
CA THR A 69 -5.09 -13.92 9.30
C THR A 69 -3.75 -13.74 8.60
N SER A 70 -3.76 -13.27 7.35
CA SER A 70 -2.53 -12.94 6.63
C SER A 70 -1.94 -11.61 7.10
N PRO A 71 -0.62 -11.37 6.92
CA PRO A 71 -0.01 -10.08 7.23
C PRO A 71 -0.70 -8.90 6.54
N HIS A 72 -1.15 -9.07 5.28
CA HIS A 72 -1.87 -8.02 4.55
C HIS A 72 -3.22 -7.68 5.19
N ALA A 73 -4.00 -8.69 5.54
CA ALA A 73 -5.30 -8.50 6.17
C ALA A 73 -5.17 -7.92 7.59
N TRP A 74 -4.14 -8.33 8.33
CA TRP A 74 -3.82 -7.73 9.63
C TRP A 74 -3.43 -6.25 9.50
N ARG A 75 -2.56 -5.91 8.53
CA ARG A 75 -2.17 -4.51 8.27
C ARG A 75 -3.37 -3.62 7.98
N GLU A 76 -4.27 -4.08 7.10
CA GLU A 76 -5.49 -3.34 6.80
C GLU A 76 -6.36 -3.13 8.04
N LYS A 77 -6.48 -4.15 8.88
CA LYS A 77 -7.22 -4.04 10.13
C LYS A 77 -6.60 -3.01 11.06
N LEU A 78 -5.28 -2.99 11.19
CA LEU A 78 -4.58 -1.98 12.00
C LEU A 78 -4.79 -0.57 11.43
N ILE A 79 -4.65 -0.39 10.12
CA ILE A 79 -4.89 0.89 9.45
C ILE A 79 -6.32 1.38 9.71
N HIS A 80 -7.31 0.52 9.48
CA HIS A 80 -8.72 0.85 9.72
C HIS A 80 -9.01 1.19 11.19
N ASN A 81 -8.36 0.51 12.14
CA ASN A 81 -8.58 0.74 13.56
C ASN A 81 -7.90 2.00 14.10
N HIS A 82 -6.81 2.46 13.47
CA HIS A 82 -5.97 3.52 14.01
C HIS A 82 -5.99 4.82 13.21
N LEU A 83 -6.32 4.77 11.93
CA LEU A 83 -6.32 5.92 11.03
C LEU A 83 -7.75 6.26 10.61
N SER A 84 -7.96 7.48 10.09
CA SER A 84 -9.26 7.85 9.54
C SER A 84 -9.70 6.97 8.37
N GLU A 85 -11.01 6.90 8.19
CA GLU A 85 -11.64 6.21 7.06
C GLU A 85 -11.11 6.68 5.70
N GLU A 86 -10.76 7.97 5.58
CA GLU A 86 -10.15 8.51 4.37
C GLU A 86 -8.77 7.90 4.12
N ALA A 87 -7.88 7.92 5.13
CA ALA A 87 -6.55 7.32 5.01
C ALA A 87 -6.63 5.82 4.71
N PHE A 88 -7.56 5.10 5.34
CA PHE A 88 -7.83 3.69 5.03
C PHE A 88 -8.23 3.49 3.57
N LYS A 89 -9.17 4.28 3.05
CA LYS A 89 -9.58 4.22 1.63
C LYS A 89 -8.41 4.49 0.69
N LYS A 90 -7.57 5.48 0.98
CA LYS A 90 -6.38 5.79 0.16
C LYS A 90 -5.37 4.66 0.16
N PHE A 91 -5.05 4.11 1.33
CA PHE A 91 -4.18 2.94 1.44
C PHE A 91 -4.74 1.75 0.66
N ARG A 92 -6.03 1.47 0.82
CA ARG A 92 -6.71 0.37 0.13
C ARG A 92 -6.66 0.54 -1.39
N LYS A 93 -6.91 1.75 -1.89
CA LYS A 93 -6.83 2.07 -3.31
C LYS A 93 -5.41 1.84 -3.86
N LEU A 94 -4.37 2.27 -3.14
CA LEU A 94 -2.97 2.00 -3.49
C LEU A 94 -2.66 0.50 -3.55
N ARG A 95 -3.12 -0.27 -2.55
CA ARG A 95 -2.93 -1.72 -2.55
C ARG A 95 -3.60 -2.36 -3.75
N ASP A 96 -4.89 -2.08 -3.94
CA ASP A 96 -5.70 -2.72 -4.97
C ASP A 96 -5.11 -2.43 -6.36
N ALA A 97 -4.69 -1.19 -6.61
CA ALA A 97 -4.01 -0.81 -7.85
C ALA A 97 -2.63 -1.51 -7.99
N SER A 98 -1.84 -1.64 -6.92
CA SER A 98 -0.57 -2.39 -6.95
C SER A 98 -0.76 -3.89 -7.16
N GLU A 99 -1.83 -4.49 -6.63
CA GLU A 99 -2.19 -5.89 -6.90
C GLU A 99 -2.56 -6.08 -8.37
N THR A 100 -3.39 -5.20 -8.93
CA THR A 100 -3.72 -5.21 -10.36
C THR A 100 -2.47 -5.04 -11.23
N ALA A 101 -1.58 -4.10 -10.89
CA ALA A 101 -0.36 -3.85 -11.64
C ALA A 101 0.58 -5.07 -11.69
N ARG A 102 0.65 -5.86 -10.61
CA ARG A 102 1.56 -7.02 -10.51
C ARG A 102 0.95 -8.34 -10.95
N TYR A 103 -0.33 -8.53 -10.66
CA TYR A 103 -0.98 -9.83 -10.83
C TYR A 103 -2.01 -9.83 -11.94
N LEU A 104 -2.23 -8.71 -12.63
CA LEU A 104 -3.13 -8.59 -13.77
C LEU A 104 -4.56 -9.05 -13.41
N THR A 105 -5.00 -8.77 -12.18
CA THR A 105 -6.33 -9.10 -11.69
C THR A 105 -7.06 -7.88 -11.15
N LEU A 106 -8.35 -7.75 -11.48
CA LEU A 106 -9.26 -6.73 -10.93
C LEU A 106 -9.97 -7.25 -9.67
N CYS A 107 -9.23 -7.94 -8.79
CA CYS A 107 -9.74 -8.83 -7.73
C CYS A 107 -10.77 -8.22 -6.75
N ARG A 108 -11.05 -6.91 -6.79
CA ARG A 108 -11.97 -6.24 -5.85
C ARG A 108 -12.92 -5.20 -6.47
N ILE A 109 -12.95 -5.05 -7.80
CA ILE A 109 -13.79 -4.03 -8.49
C ILE A 109 -15.24 -4.52 -8.73
N GLY A 110 -15.64 -5.70 -8.24
CA GLY A 110 -17.03 -6.14 -8.32
C GLY A 110 -17.38 -7.29 -7.38
N SER A 111 -18.67 -7.47 -7.10
CA SER A 111 -19.25 -8.55 -6.29
C SER A 111 -19.14 -9.96 -6.92
N ARG A 112 -18.32 -10.13 -7.95
CA ARG A 112 -18.21 -11.38 -8.70
C ARG A 112 -17.30 -12.37 -7.97
N LYS A 113 -17.72 -13.64 -7.95
CA LYS A 113 -17.03 -14.75 -7.26
C LYS A 113 -15.70 -15.17 -7.91
N SER A 114 -15.33 -14.63 -9.06
CA SER A 114 -14.13 -15.00 -9.81
C SER A 114 -13.26 -13.78 -10.16
N PRO A 115 -11.91 -13.91 -10.13
CA PRO A 115 -11.01 -12.85 -10.58
C PRO A 115 -11.29 -12.52 -12.05
N GLN A 116 -11.39 -11.23 -12.36
CA GLN A 116 -11.33 -10.76 -13.75
C GLN A 116 -9.87 -10.45 -14.09
N TRP A 117 -9.33 -11.17 -15.07
CA TRP A 117 -7.97 -10.98 -15.56
C TRP A 117 -7.93 -9.87 -16.61
N LEU A 118 -6.80 -9.16 -16.69
CA LEU A 118 -6.56 -8.18 -17.75
C LEU A 118 -6.25 -8.90 -19.08
N ASP A 119 -6.66 -8.29 -20.20
CA ASP A 119 -6.34 -8.76 -21.55
C ASP A 119 -5.14 -8.03 -22.20
N GLY A 120 -4.51 -7.11 -21.46
CA GLY A 120 -3.38 -6.28 -21.90
C GLY A 120 -2.38 -6.00 -20.79
N LEU A 121 -1.43 -5.08 -21.03
CA LEU A 121 -0.46 -4.68 -20.01
C LEU A 121 -1.16 -3.86 -18.93
N ALA A 122 -0.73 -3.98 -17.68
CA ALA A 122 -1.29 -3.18 -16.58
C ALA A 122 -1.22 -1.67 -16.87
N SER A 123 -0.16 -1.22 -17.55
CA SER A 123 0.02 0.17 -17.99
C SER A 123 -1.14 0.69 -18.86
N ASP A 124 -1.81 -0.18 -19.61
CA ASP A 124 -2.93 0.18 -20.49
C ASP A 124 -4.22 0.43 -19.68
N TYR A 125 -4.30 -0.14 -18.48
CA TYR A 125 -5.43 -0.03 -17.56
C TYR A 125 -5.27 1.09 -16.52
N PHE A 126 -4.07 1.66 -16.41
CA PHE A 126 -3.79 2.82 -15.57
C PHE A 126 -3.39 4.00 -16.43
N PRO A 127 -4.30 4.93 -16.78
CA PRO A 127 -3.91 6.17 -17.45
C PRO A 127 -2.82 6.90 -16.66
N PRO A 128 -1.81 7.52 -17.30
CA PRO A 128 -0.72 8.20 -16.60
C PRO A 128 -1.17 9.19 -15.53
N ASP A 129 -2.23 9.96 -15.79
CA ASP A 129 -2.79 10.91 -14.81
C ASP A 129 -3.42 10.20 -13.60
N GLU A 130 -4.04 9.04 -13.80
CA GLU A 130 -4.58 8.25 -12.69
C GLU A 130 -3.45 7.67 -11.84
N ALA A 131 -2.42 7.10 -12.48
CA ALA A 131 -1.22 6.63 -11.79
C ALA A 131 -0.57 7.76 -10.99
N LYS A 132 -0.48 8.97 -11.57
CA LYS A 132 0.04 10.16 -10.90
C LYS A 132 -0.79 10.55 -9.69
N ASN A 133 -2.12 10.54 -9.80
CA ASN A 133 -3.00 10.82 -8.66
C ASN A 133 -2.82 9.79 -7.53
N LEU A 134 -2.67 8.50 -7.84
CA LEU A 134 -2.36 7.48 -6.85
C LEU A 134 -1.03 7.79 -6.12
N VAL A 135 0.02 8.11 -6.87
CA VAL A 135 1.37 8.31 -6.33
C VAL A 135 1.51 9.65 -5.58
N GLU A 136 0.91 10.72 -6.07
CA GLU A 136 1.12 12.07 -5.53
C GLU A 136 0.04 12.50 -4.55
N ILE A 137 -1.21 12.14 -4.79
CA ILE A 137 -2.35 12.57 -3.96
C ILE A 137 -2.67 11.51 -2.91
N ASP A 138 -2.97 10.27 -3.34
CA ASP A 138 -3.46 9.24 -2.42
C ASP A 138 -2.37 8.84 -1.39
N LEU A 139 -1.11 8.73 -1.83
CA LEU A 139 0.01 8.55 -0.89
C LEU A 139 0.15 9.75 0.05
N ALA A 140 0.08 11.00 -0.45
CA ALA A 140 0.24 12.18 0.41
C ALA A 140 -0.83 12.25 1.51
N VAL A 141 -2.10 12.00 1.18
CA VAL A 141 -3.19 11.93 2.17
C VAL A 141 -2.88 10.89 3.25
N PHE A 142 -2.41 9.71 2.85
CA PHE A 142 -2.02 8.67 3.81
C PHE A 142 -0.83 9.11 4.70
N LEU A 143 0.20 9.73 4.12
CA LEU A 143 1.37 10.21 4.87
C LEU A 143 1.04 11.37 5.82
N ALA A 144 0.09 12.22 5.46
CA ALA A 144 -0.38 13.31 6.32
C ALA A 144 -1.05 12.76 7.58
N GLU A 145 -1.82 11.70 7.45
CA GLU A 145 -2.45 11.02 8.58
C GLU A 145 -1.43 10.38 9.52
N LEU A 146 -0.33 9.85 8.97
CA LEU A 146 0.78 9.32 9.76
C LEU A 146 1.63 10.42 10.43
N GLY A 147 1.38 11.70 10.14
CA GLY A 147 2.17 12.82 10.63
C GLY A 147 3.55 12.96 9.97
N ILE A 148 3.75 12.34 8.80
CA ILE A 148 5.02 12.38 8.05
C ILE A 148 5.14 13.68 7.24
N ILE A 149 4.03 14.16 6.70
CA ILE A 149 3.94 15.47 6.03
C ILE A 149 2.96 16.36 6.77
N LYS A 150 3.22 17.67 6.81
CA LYS A 150 2.28 18.65 7.36
C LYS A 150 1.15 18.87 6.34
N LYS A 151 -0.10 18.84 6.80
CA LYS A 151 -1.29 19.24 6.01
C LYS A 151 -1.25 20.73 5.68
#